data_AF-A0A645EMA3-F1
#
_entry.id   AF-A0A645EMA3-F1
#
_cell.length_a   1.000
_cell.length_b   1.000
_cell.length_c   1.000
_cell.angle_alpha   90.00
_cell.angle_beta   90.00
_cell.angle_gamma   90.00
#
_symmetry.space_group_name_H-M   'P 1'
#
loop_
_entity.id
_entity.type
_entity.pdbx_description
1 polymer ?
#
loop_
_entity_poly.entity_id
_entity_poly.type
_entity_poly.pdbx_seq_one_letter_code
_entity_poly.pdbx_strand_id
1 'polypeptide(L)'
;MPTANAAYCSADQQIYYAADLPTIVPPDLRSTNYVVESVIAHEFAHAIQGRTGILISEAAWEQRSDDATANSLSRRLEVQADCWAGQFIESVGQSVGVDANGAQQLSELFYSIGDDVLTGDSTYDGNHGQGATRRAWFLEGYGTTLMGSCNSFTVGDAQVR
;
A
#
# COMPACT_ATOMS: atom_id res chain seq x y z
N MET A 1 -11.62 12.35 -10.73
CA MET A 1 -10.34 12.01 -10.10
C MET A 1 -9.25 12.82 -10.79
N PRO A 2 -8.26 13.35 -10.04
CA PRO A 2 -7.03 13.80 -10.67
C PRO A 2 -6.39 12.65 -11.46
N THR A 3 -5.49 12.98 -12.38
CA THR A 3 -4.74 12.04 -13.22
C THR A 3 -4.06 10.95 -12.40
N ALA A 4 -4.05 9.71 -12.91
CA ALA A 4 -3.26 8.59 -12.42
C ALA A 4 -3.33 8.38 -10.89
N ASN A 5 -4.52 8.09 -10.35
CA ASN A 5 -4.67 7.82 -8.92
C ASN A 5 -5.77 6.78 -8.63
N ALA A 6 -5.71 6.16 -7.46
CA ALA A 6 -6.78 5.36 -6.87
C ALA A 6 -7.03 5.79 -5.43
N ALA A 7 -8.23 5.51 -4.92
CA ALA A 7 -8.59 5.80 -3.55
C ALA A 7 -9.83 5.00 -3.11
N TYR A 8 -9.80 4.50 -1.88
CA TYR A 8 -10.98 4.17 -1.11
C TYR A 8 -11.63 5.44 -0.52
N CYS A 9 -12.94 5.58 -0.73
CA CYS A 9 -13.75 6.67 -0.20
C CYS A 9 -14.53 6.21 1.03
N SER A 10 -14.20 6.76 2.21
CA SER A 10 -14.91 6.42 3.46
C SER A 10 -16.37 6.89 3.48
N ALA A 11 -16.74 7.89 2.68
CA ALA A 11 -18.10 8.46 2.70
C ALA A 11 -19.15 7.55 2.07
N ASP A 12 -18.80 6.83 1.00
CA ASP A 12 -19.69 5.93 0.24
C ASP A 12 -19.18 4.47 0.20
N GLN A 13 -18.04 4.20 0.84
CA GLN A 13 -17.44 2.88 0.99
C GLN A 13 -17.04 2.24 -0.36
N GLN A 14 -16.72 3.06 -1.38
CA GLN A 14 -16.31 2.60 -2.71
C GLN A 14 -14.81 2.78 -2.95
N ILE A 15 -14.27 1.96 -3.85
CA ILE A 15 -12.93 2.15 -4.44
C ILE A 15 -13.10 2.80 -5.79
N TYR A 16 -12.31 3.83 -6.04
CA TYR A 16 -12.26 4.53 -7.30
C TYR A 16 -10.84 4.49 -7.84
N TYR A 17 -10.69 4.33 -9.15
CA TYR A 17 -9.39 4.39 -9.81
C TYR A 17 -9.53 5.08 -11.17
N ALA A 18 -8.50 5.82 -11.55
CA ALA A 18 -8.47 6.54 -12.81
C ALA A 18 -8.16 5.60 -13.98
N ALA A 19 -8.68 5.91 -15.17
CA ALA A 19 -8.43 5.08 -16.37
C ALA A 19 -6.96 5.09 -16.80
N ASP A 20 -6.21 6.14 -16.44
CA ASP A 20 -4.79 6.31 -16.67
C ASP A 20 -3.93 5.81 -15.48
N LEU A 21 -4.50 5.02 -14.56
CA LEU A 21 -3.79 4.44 -13.40
C LEU A 21 -2.46 3.76 -13.74
N PRO A 22 -2.31 3.00 -14.85
CA PRO A 22 -1.02 2.38 -15.17
C PRO A 22 0.13 3.38 -15.36
N THR A 23 -0.16 4.68 -15.49
CA THR A 23 0.88 5.70 -15.62
C THR A 23 1.56 6.08 -14.30
N ILE A 24 1.04 5.64 -13.15
CA ILE A 24 1.66 5.89 -11.82
C ILE A 24 3.01 5.20 -11.66
N VAL A 25 3.18 4.02 -12.26
CA VAL A 25 4.43 3.26 -12.16
C VAL A 25 5.43 3.71 -13.23
N PRO A 26 6.75 3.54 -12.99
CA PRO A 26 7.78 3.80 -13.98
C PRO A 26 7.48 3.18 -15.35
N PRO A 27 7.84 3.82 -16.48
CA PRO A 27 7.51 3.35 -17.82
C PRO A 27 7.82 1.87 -18.09
N ASP A 28 8.94 1.38 -17.56
CA ASP A 28 9.40 -0.01 -17.74
C ASP A 28 8.53 -1.03 -17.00
N LEU A 29 7.74 -0.60 -16.01
CA LEU A 29 6.83 -1.44 -15.23
C LEU A 29 5.37 -1.33 -15.68
N ARG A 30 5.04 -0.43 -16.61
CA ARG A 30 3.65 -0.24 -17.07
C ARG A 30 3.10 -1.43 -17.86
N SER A 31 4.00 -2.23 -18.43
CA SER A 31 3.67 -3.48 -19.14
C SER A 31 3.74 -4.72 -18.23
N THR A 32 4.17 -4.55 -16.97
CA THR A 32 4.17 -5.64 -15.98
C THR A 32 2.72 -6.06 -15.72
N ASN A 33 2.52 -7.36 -15.54
CA ASN A 33 1.21 -7.86 -15.13
C ASN A 33 0.86 -7.32 -13.74
N TYR A 34 -0.43 -7.23 -13.42
CA TYR A 34 -0.91 -6.94 -12.06
C TYR A 34 -0.77 -5.49 -11.57
N VAL A 35 -0.41 -4.50 -12.41
CA VAL A 35 -0.32 -3.08 -11.99
C VAL A 35 -1.65 -2.57 -11.42
N VAL A 36 -2.77 -2.89 -12.08
CA VAL A 36 -4.10 -2.46 -11.61
C VAL A 36 -4.51 -3.27 -10.39
N GLU A 37 -4.24 -4.57 -10.41
CA GLU A 37 -4.55 -5.52 -9.35
C GLU A 37 -3.82 -5.19 -8.04
N SER A 38 -2.55 -4.76 -8.10
CA SER A 38 -1.78 -4.36 -6.91
C SER A 38 -2.41 -3.13 -6.24
N VAL A 39 -2.82 -2.15 -7.04
CA VAL A 39 -3.48 -0.94 -6.53
C VAL A 39 -4.86 -1.28 -5.97
N ILE A 40 -5.65 -2.11 -6.66
CA ILE A 40 -6.98 -2.52 -6.15
C ILE A 40 -6.84 -3.30 -4.84
N ALA A 41 -5.84 -4.18 -4.71
CA ALA A 41 -5.58 -4.90 -3.48
C ALA A 41 -5.23 -3.95 -2.32
N HIS A 42 -4.43 -2.92 -2.60
CA HIS A 42 -4.09 -1.86 -1.65
C HIS A 42 -5.30 -1.01 -1.24
N GLU A 43 -6.10 -0.54 -2.19
CA GLU A 43 -7.34 0.21 -1.88
C GLU A 43 -8.38 -0.64 -1.15
N PHE A 44 -8.43 -1.94 -1.43
CA PHE A 44 -9.26 -2.87 -0.67
C PHE A 44 -8.81 -2.95 0.80
N ALA A 45 -7.51 -2.89 1.06
CA ALA A 45 -7.00 -2.83 2.42
C ALA A 45 -7.37 -1.53 3.13
N HIS A 46 -7.34 -0.37 2.45
CA HIS A 46 -7.91 0.86 3.00
C HIS A 46 -9.40 0.73 3.30
N ALA A 47 -10.16 0.01 2.47
CA ALA A 47 -11.57 -0.27 2.75
C ALA A 47 -11.74 -1.10 4.04
N ILE A 48 -10.84 -2.05 4.32
CA ILE A 48 -10.81 -2.77 5.59
C ILE A 48 -10.49 -1.79 6.74
N GLN A 49 -9.48 -0.94 6.60
CA GLN A 49 -9.11 0.05 7.63
C GLN A 49 -10.26 1.00 7.94
N GLY A 50 -11.01 1.44 6.93
CA GLY A 50 -12.20 2.26 7.10
C GLY A 50 -13.29 1.54 7.88
N ARG A 51 -13.57 0.28 7.55
CA ARG A 51 -14.60 -0.55 8.21
C ARG A 51 -14.23 -0.96 9.63
N THR A 52 -12.94 -1.06 9.96
CA THR A 52 -12.45 -1.38 11.31
C THR A 52 -12.23 -0.14 12.17
N GLY A 53 -12.41 1.06 11.62
CA GLY A 53 -12.24 2.34 12.33
C GLY A 53 -10.78 2.78 12.50
N ILE A 54 -9.85 2.14 11.81
CA ILE A 54 -8.42 2.50 11.86
C ILE A 54 -8.20 3.86 11.20
N LEU A 55 -8.78 4.10 10.01
CA LEU A 55 -8.62 5.39 9.30
C LEU A 55 -9.09 6.59 10.14
N ILE A 56 -10.27 6.48 10.76
CA ILE A 56 -10.79 7.58 11.60
C ILE A 56 -9.97 7.76 12.89
N SER A 57 -9.42 6.67 13.43
CA SER A 57 -8.57 6.72 14.62
C SER A 57 -7.25 7.41 14.29
N GLU A 58 -6.61 7.04 13.19
CA GLU A 58 -5.35 7.64 12.74
C GLU A 58 -5.54 9.13 12.41
N ALA A 59 -6.57 9.51 11.66
CA ALA A 59 -6.84 10.90 11.31
C ALA A 59 -7.01 11.80 12.55
N ALA A 60 -7.58 11.25 13.64
CA ALA A 60 -7.72 11.98 14.91
C ALA A 60 -6.37 12.21 15.63
N TRP A 61 -5.41 11.31 15.47
CA TRP A 61 -4.04 11.45 15.97
C TRP A 61 -3.21 12.37 15.08
N GLU A 62 -3.31 12.21 13.76
CA GLU A 62 -2.63 13.04 12.77
C GLU A 62 -2.94 14.53 12.98
N GLN A 63 -4.22 14.89 13.15
CA GLN A 63 -4.66 16.28 13.40
C GLN A 63 -4.06 16.94 14.65
N ARG A 64 -3.51 16.16 15.57
CA ARG A 64 -2.93 16.65 16.85
C ARG A 64 -1.41 16.57 16.86
N SER A 65 -0.81 16.17 15.75
CA SER A 65 0.60 15.84 15.62
C SER A 65 1.36 16.94 14.87
N ASP A 66 2.69 16.96 15.02
CA ASP A 66 3.55 17.70 14.11
C ASP A 66 3.73 16.94 12.79
N ASP A 67 4.28 17.60 11.76
CA ASP A 67 4.42 17.02 10.42
C ASP A 67 5.21 15.70 10.42
N ALA A 68 6.24 15.58 11.25
CA ALA A 68 7.06 14.38 11.34
C ALA A 68 6.27 13.19 11.90
N THR A 69 5.47 13.44 12.95
CA THR A 69 4.62 12.43 13.56
C THR A 69 3.44 12.07 12.65
N ALA A 70 2.83 13.06 12.00
CA ALA A 70 1.78 12.86 10.99
C ALA A 70 2.26 11.97 9.84
N ASN A 71 3.46 12.24 9.28
CA ASN A 71 4.04 11.38 8.25
C ASN A 71 4.30 9.96 8.75
N SER A 72 4.74 9.77 10.01
CA SER A 72 4.91 8.42 10.58
C SER A 72 3.58 7.66 10.70
N LEU A 73 2.51 8.34 11.12
CA LEU A 73 1.16 7.76 11.21
C LEU A 73 0.61 7.37 9.83
N SER A 74 0.76 8.26 8.85
CA SER A 74 0.37 8.00 7.46
C SER A 74 1.14 6.80 6.88
N ARG A 75 2.47 6.74 7.05
CA ARG A 75 3.26 5.59 6.61
C ARG A 75 2.82 4.28 7.26
N ARG A 76 2.43 4.29 8.53
CA ARG A 76 1.90 3.10 9.23
C ARG A 76 0.60 2.61 8.60
N LEU A 77 -0.32 3.52 8.21
CA LEU A 77 -1.52 3.13 7.46
C LEU A 77 -1.17 2.47 6.13
N GLU A 78 -0.26 3.09 5.39
CA GLU A 78 0.14 2.69 4.04
C GLU A 78 0.78 1.30 4.03
N VAL A 79 1.74 1.05 4.92
CA VAL A 79 2.39 -0.26 4.96
C VAL A 79 1.50 -1.35 5.58
N GLN A 80 0.53 -1.00 6.44
CA GLN A 80 -0.51 -1.95 6.85
C GLN A 80 -1.40 -2.31 5.65
N ALA A 81 -1.75 -1.33 4.81
CA ALA A 81 -2.52 -1.57 3.62
C ALA A 81 -1.78 -2.49 2.64
N ASP A 82 -0.46 -2.33 2.48
CA ASP A 82 0.38 -3.25 1.70
C ASP A 82 0.39 -4.67 2.24
N CYS A 83 0.50 -4.81 3.55
CA CYS A 83 0.47 -6.13 4.18
C CYS A 83 -0.87 -6.81 3.93
N TRP A 84 -1.99 -6.11 4.14
CA TRP A 84 -3.31 -6.67 3.82
C TRP A 84 -3.53 -6.88 2.31
N ALA A 85 -2.89 -6.11 1.43
CA ALA A 85 -2.87 -6.38 0.00
C ALA A 85 -2.13 -7.69 -0.32
N GLY A 86 -1.02 -7.97 0.37
CA GLY A 86 -0.35 -9.27 0.35
C GLY A 86 -1.29 -10.41 0.75
N GLN A 87 -2.04 -10.25 1.83
CA GLN A 87 -3.03 -11.24 2.29
C GLN A 87 -4.18 -11.44 1.29
N PHE A 88 -4.65 -10.35 0.68
CA PHE A 88 -5.65 -10.41 -0.37
C PHE A 88 -5.15 -11.23 -1.56
N ILE A 89 -3.92 -10.94 -2.03
CA ILE A 89 -3.31 -11.63 -3.17
C ILE A 89 -3.03 -13.10 -2.83
N GLU A 90 -2.58 -13.42 -1.62
CA GLU A 90 -2.45 -14.82 -1.16
C GLU A 90 -3.80 -15.56 -1.23
N SER A 91 -4.86 -14.91 -0.76
CA SER A 91 -6.20 -15.51 -0.70
C SER A 91 -6.81 -15.77 -2.08
N VAL A 92 -6.61 -14.87 -3.05
CA VAL A 92 -7.21 -15.00 -4.39
C VAL A 92 -6.27 -15.59 -5.43
N GLY A 93 -4.96 -15.57 -5.18
CA GLY A 93 -3.90 -15.79 -6.16
C GLY A 93 -4.02 -17.09 -6.93
N GLN A 94 -4.30 -18.20 -6.24
CA GLN A 94 -4.50 -19.50 -6.89
C GLN A 94 -5.67 -19.50 -7.87
N SER A 95 -6.76 -18.80 -7.54
CA SER A 95 -7.97 -18.75 -8.37
C SER A 95 -7.79 -17.87 -9.62
N VAL A 96 -6.90 -16.88 -9.54
CA VAL A 96 -6.62 -15.94 -10.64
C VAL A 96 -5.28 -16.21 -11.35
N GLY A 97 -4.61 -17.31 -11.01
CA GLY A 97 -3.38 -17.77 -11.68
C GLY A 97 -2.13 -16.96 -11.33
N VAL A 98 -2.08 -16.34 -10.14
CA VAL A 98 -0.83 -15.76 -9.62
C VAL A 98 0.08 -16.91 -9.19
N ASP A 99 1.16 -17.10 -9.95
CA ASP A 99 2.23 -18.03 -9.63
C ASP A 99 3.39 -17.32 -8.90
N ALA A 100 4.49 -18.04 -8.65
CA ALA A 100 5.66 -17.47 -7.99
C ALA A 100 6.27 -16.27 -8.75
N ASN A 101 6.20 -16.28 -10.08
CA ASN A 101 6.68 -15.19 -10.91
C ASN A 101 5.73 -13.98 -10.87
N GLY A 102 4.42 -14.21 -10.78
CA GLY A 102 3.42 -13.17 -10.52
C GLY A 102 3.61 -12.52 -9.15
N ALA A 103 3.85 -13.33 -8.11
CA ALA A 103 4.16 -12.82 -6.78
C ALA A 103 5.44 -11.97 -6.75
N GLN A 104 6.47 -12.38 -7.48
CA GLN A 104 7.70 -11.58 -7.63
C GLN A 104 7.42 -10.25 -8.33
N GLN A 105 6.66 -10.24 -9.43
CA GLN A 105 6.26 -9.00 -10.12
C GLN A 105 5.48 -8.06 -9.21
N LEU A 106 4.52 -8.58 -8.44
CA LEU A 106 3.77 -7.81 -7.44
C LEU A 106 4.71 -7.21 -6.39
N SER A 107 5.69 -7.96 -5.89
CA SER A 107 6.66 -7.43 -4.93
C SER A 107 7.49 -6.27 -5.49
N GLU A 108 7.82 -6.30 -6.79
CA GLU A 108 8.52 -5.21 -7.46
C GLU A 108 7.58 -4.02 -7.74
N LEU A 109 6.28 -4.26 -7.98
CA LEU A 109 5.29 -3.19 -8.08
C LEU A 109 5.15 -2.42 -6.75
N PHE A 110 5.04 -3.13 -5.63
CA PHE A 110 5.01 -2.50 -4.29
C PHE A 110 6.31 -1.76 -3.95
N TYR A 111 7.46 -2.25 -4.43
CA TYR A 111 8.71 -1.49 -4.35
C TYR A 111 8.64 -0.19 -5.17
N SER A 112 8.12 -0.27 -6.40
CA SER A 112 8.14 0.84 -7.35
C SER A 112 7.31 2.06 -6.97
N ILE A 113 6.32 1.87 -6.09
CA ILE A 113 5.41 2.92 -5.61
C ILE A 113 5.90 3.60 -4.33
N GLY A 114 7.09 3.24 -3.84
CA GLY A 114 7.72 3.93 -2.71
C GLY A 114 8.08 5.37 -3.07
N ASP A 115 8.02 6.26 -2.08
CA ASP A 115 8.24 7.69 -2.30
C ASP A 115 9.65 7.97 -2.87
N ASP A 116 10.67 7.24 -2.42
CA ASP A 116 12.05 7.36 -2.91
C ASP A 116 12.19 6.92 -4.38
N VAL A 117 11.43 5.91 -4.79
CA VAL A 117 11.45 5.39 -6.16
C VAL A 117 10.71 6.32 -7.11
N LEU A 118 9.53 6.80 -6.72
CA LEU A 118 8.72 7.71 -7.54
C LEU A 118 9.37 9.08 -7.70
N THR A 119 10.05 9.57 -6.66
CA THR A 119 10.76 10.86 -6.70
C THR A 119 12.16 10.74 -7.31
N GLY A 120 12.76 9.55 -7.29
CA GLY A 120 14.16 9.35 -7.65
C GLY A 120 15.15 9.85 -6.60
N ASP A 121 14.69 10.12 -5.37
CA ASP A 121 15.51 10.59 -4.25
C ASP A 121 15.45 9.60 -3.08
N SER A 122 16.55 8.86 -2.88
CA SER A 122 16.72 7.90 -1.77
C SER A 122 16.61 8.50 -0.36
N THR A 123 16.70 9.83 -0.26
CA THR A 123 16.60 10.57 1.01
C THR A 123 15.23 11.17 1.25
N TYR A 124 14.32 11.06 0.27
CA TYR A 124 12.97 11.58 0.38
C TYR A 124 12.24 10.95 1.59
N ASP A 125 11.63 11.80 2.40
CA ASP A 125 10.91 11.42 3.62
C ASP A 125 9.45 11.85 3.44
N GLY A 126 8.71 11.00 2.74
CA GLY A 126 7.30 11.21 2.42
C GLY A 126 6.36 10.50 3.40
N ASN A 127 5.08 10.51 3.05
CA ASN A 127 4.01 9.96 3.87
C ASN A 127 3.56 8.55 3.43
N HIS A 128 4.06 8.01 2.31
CA HIS A 128 3.70 6.65 1.85
C HIS A 128 4.72 5.60 2.24
N GLY A 129 5.99 6.01 2.38
CA GLY A 129 7.09 5.16 2.80
C GLY A 129 8.01 4.75 1.64
N GLN A 130 9.18 4.22 1.96
CA GLN A 130 10.18 3.83 0.96
C GLN A 130 9.82 2.50 0.28
N GLY A 131 10.29 2.32 -0.95
CA GLY A 131 10.01 1.11 -1.73
C GLY A 131 10.42 -0.17 -1.01
N ALA A 132 11.51 -0.12 -0.24
CA ALA A 132 11.98 -1.24 0.55
C ALA A 132 10.98 -1.65 1.66
N THR A 133 10.39 -0.70 2.38
CA THR A 133 9.43 -0.98 3.46
C THR A 133 8.07 -1.39 2.92
N ARG A 134 7.58 -0.69 1.88
CA ARG A 134 6.36 -1.07 1.13
C ARG A 134 6.43 -2.53 0.67
N ARG A 135 7.49 -2.92 -0.04
CA ARG A 135 7.72 -4.31 -0.47
C ARG A 135 7.81 -5.29 0.70
N ALA A 136 8.52 -4.92 1.77
CA ALA A 136 8.69 -5.81 2.92
C ALA A 136 7.35 -6.14 3.59
N TRP A 137 6.48 -5.14 3.75
CA TRP A 137 5.15 -5.35 4.33
C TRP A 137 4.22 -6.13 3.40
N PHE A 138 4.25 -5.87 2.10
CA PHE A 138 3.56 -6.71 1.12
C PHE A 138 3.95 -8.18 1.25
N LEU A 139 5.26 -8.48 1.31
CA LEU A 139 5.77 -9.84 1.43
C LEU A 139 5.41 -10.51 2.77
N GLU A 140 5.42 -9.75 3.88
CA GLU A 140 4.95 -10.24 5.18
C GLU A 140 3.51 -10.73 5.08
N GLY A 141 2.62 -9.92 4.53
CA GLY A 141 1.21 -10.27 4.35
C GLY A 141 1.00 -11.40 3.35
N TYR A 142 1.76 -11.43 2.26
CA TYR A 142 1.67 -12.53 1.28
C TYR A 142 2.08 -13.88 1.87
N GLY A 143 2.88 -13.89 2.94
CA GLY A 143 3.33 -15.10 3.63
C GLY A 143 2.38 -15.63 4.71
N THR A 144 1.30 -14.93 5.05
CA THR A 144 0.45 -15.27 6.21
C THR A 144 -0.99 -14.78 6.08
N THR A 145 -1.96 -15.55 6.55
CA THR A 145 -3.36 -15.11 6.66
C THR A 145 -3.70 -14.48 8.02
N LEU A 146 -2.72 -14.38 8.93
CA LEU A 146 -2.94 -13.78 10.24
C LEU A 146 -2.98 -12.25 10.14
N MET A 147 -4.17 -11.66 10.22
CA MET A 147 -4.36 -10.21 10.18
C MET A 147 -3.47 -9.43 11.16
N GLY A 148 -3.20 -10.01 12.33
CA GLY A 148 -2.37 -9.40 13.37
C GLY A 148 -0.90 -9.25 13.02
N SER A 149 -0.38 -10.01 12.04
CA SER A 149 0.98 -9.82 11.52
C SER A 149 1.16 -8.44 10.88
N CYS A 150 0.08 -7.86 10.35
CA CYS A 150 0.06 -6.56 9.68
C CYS A 150 -0.09 -5.35 10.63
N ASN A 151 0.21 -5.51 11.92
CA ASN A 151 0.09 -4.41 12.89
C ASN A 151 1.32 -3.47 12.87
N SER A 152 1.39 -2.63 11.84
CA SER A 152 2.44 -1.62 11.63
C SER A 152 2.51 -0.54 12.73
N PHE A 153 1.47 -0.39 13.56
CA PHE A 153 1.46 0.59 14.66
C PHE A 153 2.31 0.15 15.86
N THR A 154 2.79 -1.10 15.87
CA THR A 154 3.59 -1.66 16.98
C THR A 154 5.09 -1.73 16.71
N VAL A 155 5.51 -1.41 15.48
CA VAL A 155 6.92 -1.44 15.07
C VAL A 155 7.59 -0.08 15.21
N GLY A 156 8.93 -0.04 15.16
CA GLY A 156 9.70 1.20 15.16
C GLY A 156 9.62 1.94 13.82
N ASP A 157 9.86 3.26 13.83
CA ASP A 157 9.73 4.11 12.63
C ASP A 157 10.60 3.65 11.45
N ALA A 158 11.77 3.04 11.72
CA ALA A 158 12.64 2.48 10.69
C ALA A 158 12.00 1.35 9.87
N GLN A 159 10.96 0.69 10.39
CA GLN A 159 10.25 -0.41 9.72
C GLN A 159 9.05 0.07 8.90
N VAL A 160 8.73 1.36 8.95
CA VAL A 160 7.62 1.97 8.18
C VAL A 160 8.08 3.13 7.32
N ARG A 161 9.36 3.53 7.42
CA ARG A 161 9.93 4.65 6.68
C ARG A 161 9.93 4.42 5.18
#